data_AF-A0A2N3FIK1-F1
#
_entry.id   AF-A0A2N3FIK1-F1
#
_cell.length_a   1.000
_cell.length_b   1.000
_cell.length_c   1.000
_cell.angle_alpha   90.00
_cell.angle_beta   90.00
_cell.angle_gamma   90.00
#
_symmetry.space_group_name_H-M   'P 1'
#
loop_
_entity.id
_entity.type
_entity.pdbx_description
1 polymer ?
#
loop_
_entity_poly.entity_id
_entity_poly.type
_entity_poly.pdbx_seq_one_letter_code
_entity_poly.pdbx_strand_id
1 'polypeptide(L)'
;MDSSAWHLQWWFIIVCFLVFWPVGMVLLWVSPVPKKNAKIAVTAVMVLVPLVAGCGLVAVLSAFRVGTDAIIEQSTTEPAIEQPFEEVTIGELPEPEPEPEVLFDPGTATRVAEERSPEEHVRMHMQKLVDGDYATAYALLPADKQVSYGDGGVFAAQVGGYGIQSFTIDNAVQDDTIAEVTTTMVTSNGDFQYVWTFVKDGDTWLVKSRTIGGMTE
;
A
#
# COMPACT_ATOMS: atom_id res chain seq x y z
N MET A 1 -23.95 4.71 50.56
CA MET A 1 -23.48 5.25 49.27
C MET A 1 -24.67 5.88 48.61
N ASP A 2 -24.69 7.21 48.53
CA ASP A 2 -25.83 7.96 48.00
C ASP A 2 -25.95 7.70 46.50
N SER A 3 -27.15 7.29 46.07
CA SER A 3 -27.42 6.91 44.68
C SER A 3 -27.14 8.04 43.67
N SER A 4 -27.10 9.30 44.13
CA SER A 4 -26.81 10.48 43.31
C SER A 4 -25.33 10.63 42.95
N ALA A 5 -24.40 10.18 43.80
CA ALA A 5 -22.97 10.34 43.56
C ALA A 5 -22.47 9.44 42.41
N TRP A 6 -23.11 8.29 42.21
CA TRP A 6 -22.73 7.32 41.18
C TRP A 6 -22.99 7.84 39.75
N HIS A 7 -24.11 8.54 39.54
CA HIS A 7 -24.48 9.08 38.23
C HIS A 7 -23.56 10.24 37.81
N LEU A 8 -23.14 11.08 38.77
CA LEU A 8 -22.29 12.24 38.49
C LEU A 8 -20.89 11.81 38.04
N GLN A 9 -20.33 10.79 38.69
CA GLN A 9 -19.03 10.23 38.31
C GLN A 9 -19.06 9.60 36.91
N TRP A 10 -20.15 8.92 36.55
CA TRP A 10 -20.32 8.32 35.23
C TRP A 10 -20.45 9.36 34.11
N TRP A 11 -21.25 10.39 34.34
CA TRP A 11 -21.40 11.49 33.39
C TRP A 11 -20.08 12.23 33.15
N PHE A 12 -19.28 12.42 34.19
CA PHE A 12 -17.96 13.04 34.06
C PHE A 12 -17.01 12.24 33.16
N ILE A 13 -16.98 10.91 33.30
CA ILE A 13 -16.14 10.03 32.44
C ILE A 13 -16.60 10.11 30.98
N ILE A 14 -17.91 10.09 30.72
CA ILE A 14 -18.48 10.20 29.37
C ILE A 14 -18.11 11.54 28.72
N VAL A 15 -18.27 12.65 29.46
CA VAL A 15 -17.91 13.98 28.95
C VAL A 15 -16.40 14.08 28.69
N CYS A 16 -15.56 13.57 29.59
CA CYS A 16 -14.12 13.53 29.37
C CYS A 16 -13.73 12.67 28.16
N PHE A 17 -14.44 11.58 27.89
CA PHE A 17 -14.20 10.76 26.69
C PHE A 17 -14.57 11.49 25.40
N LEU A 18 -15.67 12.25 25.40
CA LEU A 18 -16.11 13.02 24.22
C LEU A 18 -15.19 14.22 23.92
N VAL A 19 -14.69 14.91 24.94
CA VAL A 19 -13.86 16.11 24.76
C VAL A 19 -12.36 15.75 24.69
N PHE A 20 -11.93 14.72 25.42
CA PHE A 20 -10.53 14.31 25.58
C PHE A 20 -10.40 12.78 25.49
N TRP A 21 -10.57 12.26 24.27
CA TRP A 21 -10.55 10.83 23.94
C TRP A 21 -9.46 10.02 24.67
N PRO A 22 -8.17 10.42 24.71
CA PRO A 22 -7.12 9.61 25.35
C PRO A 22 -7.31 9.51 26.87
N VAL A 23 -7.71 10.61 27.51
CA VAL A 23 -7.93 10.69 28.96
C VAL A 23 -9.16 9.86 29.35
N GLY A 24 -10.23 9.95 28.56
CA GLY A 24 -11.42 9.12 28.76
C GLY A 24 -11.12 7.62 28.67
N MET A 25 -10.29 7.19 27.70
CA MET A 25 -9.87 5.80 27.56
C MET A 25 -9.18 5.28 28.82
N VAL A 26 -8.20 6.02 29.33
CA VAL A 26 -7.45 5.64 30.54
C VAL A 26 -8.37 5.57 31.77
N LEU A 27 -9.29 6.54 31.92
CA LEU A 27 -10.25 6.55 33.03
C LEU A 27 -11.22 5.36 32.95
N LEU A 28 -11.62 4.95 31.75
CA LEU A 28 -12.49 3.81 31.54
C LEU A 28 -11.79 2.48 31.88
N TRP A 29 -10.47 2.42 31.66
CA TRP A 29 -9.62 1.27 31.97
C TRP A 29 -9.30 1.14 33.46
N VAL A 30 -9.07 2.25 34.15
CA VAL A 30 -8.76 2.28 35.60
C VAL A 30 -10.03 2.14 36.45
N SER A 31 -11.21 2.42 35.88
CA SER A 31 -12.48 2.37 36.59
C SER A 31 -12.86 0.93 37.02
N PRO A 32 -12.94 0.64 38.34
CA PRO A 32 -13.29 -0.68 38.84
C PRO A 32 -14.81 -0.88 38.74
N VAL A 33 -15.31 -1.30 37.57
CA VAL A 33 -16.74 -1.61 37.40
C VAL A 33 -16.96 -3.12 37.39
N PRO A 34 -17.53 -3.69 38.46
CA PRO A 34 -18.05 -5.04 38.47
C PRO A 34 -19.52 -4.98 38.07
N LYS A 35 -19.85 -5.17 36.78
CA LYS A 35 -21.15 -5.69 36.31
C LYS A 35 -21.13 -5.83 34.78
N LYS A 36 -21.45 -7.05 34.32
CA LYS A 36 -21.46 -7.47 32.90
C LYS A 36 -22.24 -6.51 31.97
N ASN A 37 -23.24 -5.81 32.50
CA ASN A 37 -24.10 -4.91 31.75
C ASN A 37 -23.40 -3.59 31.33
N ALA A 38 -22.37 -3.15 32.05
CA ALA A 38 -21.62 -1.94 31.69
C ALA A 38 -20.75 -2.16 30.44
N LYS A 39 -20.18 -3.36 30.29
CA LYS A 39 -19.40 -3.72 29.10
C LYS A 39 -20.28 -3.71 27.85
N ILE A 40 -21.51 -4.25 27.94
CA ILE A 40 -22.48 -4.27 26.84
C ILE A 40 -22.86 -2.84 26.42
N ALA A 41 -23.12 -1.96 27.39
CA ALA A 41 -23.45 -0.56 27.09
C ALA A 41 -22.29 0.18 26.40
N VAL A 42 -21.05 -0.02 26.85
CA VAL A 42 -19.85 0.60 26.24
C VAL A 42 -19.64 0.09 24.81
N THR A 43 -19.75 -1.23 24.58
CA THR A 43 -19.62 -1.80 23.23
C THR A 43 -20.73 -1.31 22.29
N ALA A 44 -21.96 -1.21 22.77
CA ALA A 44 -23.08 -0.69 21.97
C ALA A 44 -22.82 0.77 21.54
N VAL A 45 -22.38 1.64 22.46
CA VAL A 45 -22.05 3.04 22.14
C VAL A 45 -20.85 3.13 21.19
N MET A 46 -19.82 2.30 21.39
CA MET A 46 -18.61 2.29 20.56
C MET A 46 -18.87 1.85 19.12
N VAL A 47 -19.88 1.00 18.87
CA VAL A 47 -20.31 0.61 17.52
C VAL A 47 -21.26 1.64 16.91
N LEU A 48 -22.16 2.22 17.71
CA LEU A 48 -23.22 3.10 17.21
C LEU A 48 -22.72 4.51 16.86
N VAL A 49 -21.71 5.03 17.59
CA VAL A 49 -21.09 6.34 17.32
C VAL A 49 -20.39 6.41 15.94
N PRO A 50 -19.49 5.48 15.55
CA PRO A 50 -18.88 5.52 14.22
C PRO A 50 -19.88 5.20 13.10
N LEU A 51 -20.95 4.45 13.38
CA LEU A 51 -21.99 4.16 12.40
C LEU A 51 -22.84 5.41 12.09
N VAL A 52 -23.15 6.24 13.10
CA VAL A 52 -23.84 7.53 12.91
C VAL A 52 -22.90 8.59 12.32
N ALA A 53 -21.64 8.65 12.76
CA ALA A 53 -20.65 9.59 12.21
C ALA A 53 -20.25 9.24 10.76
N GLY A 54 -20.12 7.95 10.44
CA GLY A 54 -19.81 7.46 9.10
C GLY A 54 -20.95 7.71 8.10
N CYS A 55 -22.21 7.52 8.51
CA CYS A 55 -23.36 7.86 7.68
C CYS A 55 -23.47 9.37 7.40
N GLY A 56 -23.05 10.24 8.33
CA GLY A 56 -22.99 11.68 8.10
C GLY A 56 -21.91 12.10 7.10
N LEU A 57 -20.73 11.46 7.16
CA LEU A 57 -19.60 11.80 6.28
C LEU A 57 -19.86 11.43 4.81
N VAL A 58 -20.54 10.30 4.55
CA VAL A 58 -20.88 9.86 3.19
C VAL A 58 -21.88 10.81 2.51
N ALA A 59 -22.80 11.41 3.27
CA ALA A 59 -23.74 12.40 2.75
C ALA A 59 -23.07 13.76 2.43
N VAL A 60 -22.03 14.14 3.18
CA VAL A 60 -21.28 15.39 2.94
C VAL A 60 -20.28 15.23 1.78
N LEU A 61 -19.65 14.06 1.64
CA LEU A 61 -18.75 13.77 0.52
C LEU A 61 -19.47 13.64 -0.83
N SER A 62 -20.74 13.24 -0.85
CA SER A 62 -21.54 13.21 -2.08
C SER A 62 -22.04 14.59 -2.54
N ALA A 63 -22.04 15.60 -1.66
CA ALA A 63 -22.41 16.98 -2.00
C ALA A 63 -21.24 17.83 -2.55
N PHE A 64 -20.00 17.32 -2.52
CA PHE A 64 -18.80 18.05 -2.95
C PHE A 64 -18.31 17.74 -4.38
N ARG A 65 -19.15 17.15 -5.24
CA ARG A 65 -18.93 17.18 -6.71
C ARG A 65 -19.46 18.50 -7.29
N VAL A 66 -18.76 19.60 -6.98
CA VAL A 66 -18.93 20.88 -7.68
C VAL A 66 -17.70 21.13 -8.53
N GLY A 67 -17.90 21.07 -9.85
CA GLY A 67 -17.21 21.88 -10.85
C GLY A 67 -15.71 21.68 -11.05
N THR A 68 -15.35 20.88 -12.05
CA THR A 68 -14.13 21.13 -12.84
C THR A 68 -14.48 20.98 -14.31
N ASP A 69 -15.27 21.94 -14.79
CA ASP A 69 -15.44 22.18 -16.21
C ASP A 69 -14.18 22.86 -16.76
N ALA A 70 -13.75 22.35 -17.92
CA ALA A 70 -13.00 23.02 -18.97
C ALA A 70 -11.58 23.54 -18.67
N ILE A 71 -10.58 22.80 -19.17
CA ILE A 71 -9.56 23.41 -20.05
C ILE A 71 -9.42 22.53 -21.29
N ILE A 72 -9.86 23.08 -22.41
CA ILE A 72 -9.56 22.63 -23.78
C ILE A 72 -8.16 23.16 -24.08
N GLU A 73 -7.16 22.30 -24.25
CA GLU A 73 -5.93 22.67 -24.97
C GLU A 73 -6.01 22.11 -26.40
N GLN A 74 -6.24 23.05 -27.30
CA GLN A 74 -6.21 22.92 -28.74
C GLN A 74 -4.75 22.83 -29.20
N SER A 75 -4.26 21.61 -29.47
CA SER A 75 -2.93 21.43 -30.05
C SER A 75 -2.99 21.69 -31.55
N THR A 76 -2.29 22.74 -31.96
CA THR A 76 -2.12 23.22 -33.33
C THR A 76 -1.28 22.24 -34.14
N THR A 77 -1.80 21.82 -35.30
CA THR A 77 -1.06 21.11 -36.34
C THR A 77 -0.11 22.07 -37.05
N GLU A 78 1.20 21.82 -36.92
CA GLU A 78 2.26 22.45 -37.70
C GLU A 78 2.51 21.64 -38.98
N PRO A 79 2.70 22.29 -40.16
CA PRO A 79 2.89 21.57 -41.41
C PRO A 79 4.31 20.97 -41.50
N ALA A 80 4.37 19.68 -41.82
CA ALA A 80 5.59 18.94 -42.09
C ALA A 80 6.36 19.53 -43.29
N ILE A 81 7.58 19.99 -43.04
CA ILE A 81 8.57 20.27 -44.08
C ILE A 81 9.27 18.95 -44.39
N GLU A 82 9.04 18.42 -45.59
CA GLU A 82 9.79 17.28 -46.14
C GLU A 82 11.26 17.70 -46.35
N GLN A 83 12.13 17.35 -45.41
CA GLN A 83 13.58 17.37 -45.64
C GLN A 83 14.02 16.03 -46.26
N PRO A 84 15.02 16.04 -47.16
CA PRO A 84 15.58 14.82 -47.71
C PRO A 84 16.29 14.05 -46.59
N PHE A 85 15.92 12.79 -46.44
CA PHE A 85 16.60 11.84 -45.56
C PHE A 85 18.01 11.59 -46.08
N GLU A 86 19.03 12.13 -45.40
CA GLU A 86 20.37 11.57 -45.50
C GLU A 86 20.37 10.24 -44.74
N GLU A 87 20.81 9.18 -45.41
CA GLU A 87 21.00 7.84 -44.85
C GLU A 87 22.11 7.89 -43.79
N VAL A 88 21.74 8.24 -42.56
CA VAL A 88 22.60 8.12 -41.39
C VAL A 88 22.82 6.62 -41.19
N THR A 89 24.01 6.15 -41.58
CA THR A 89 24.53 4.85 -41.17
C THR A 89 24.50 4.81 -39.65
N ILE A 90 23.53 4.11 -39.07
CA ILE A 90 23.41 3.89 -37.63
C ILE A 90 24.65 3.09 -37.22
N GLY A 91 25.64 3.79 -36.66
CA GLY A 91 26.76 3.17 -36.00
C GLY A 91 26.23 2.22 -34.93
N GLU A 92 26.83 1.04 -34.87
CA GLU A 92 26.61 -0.01 -33.88
C GLU A 92 26.32 0.62 -32.51
N LEU A 93 25.08 0.49 -32.01
CA LEU A 93 24.71 0.97 -30.68
C LEU A 93 25.70 0.32 -29.69
N PRO A 94 26.38 1.09 -28.83
CA PRO A 94 27.27 0.50 -27.85
C PRO A 94 26.47 -0.50 -27.00
N GLU A 95 26.94 -1.74 -26.97
CA GLU A 95 26.39 -2.79 -26.14
C GLU A 95 26.32 -2.26 -24.69
N PRO A 96 25.15 -2.26 -24.04
CA PRO A 96 25.03 -1.71 -22.69
C PRO A 96 25.98 -2.47 -21.77
N GLU A 97 26.86 -1.74 -21.08
CA GLU A 97 27.74 -2.34 -20.07
C GLU A 97 26.87 -3.09 -19.05
N PRO A 98 27.24 -4.33 -18.67
CA PRO A 98 26.45 -5.10 -17.71
C PRO A 98 26.39 -4.35 -16.38
N GLU A 99 25.17 -4.09 -15.89
CA GLU A 99 24.98 -3.47 -14.58
C GLU A 99 25.67 -4.33 -13.51
N PRO A 100 26.39 -3.71 -12.55
CA PRO A 100 27.09 -4.44 -11.51
C PRO A 100 26.10 -5.27 -10.70
N GLU A 101 26.37 -6.57 -10.58
CA GLU A 101 25.57 -7.49 -9.76
C GLU A 101 25.61 -7.05 -8.29
N VAL A 102 24.46 -6.60 -7.77
CA VAL A 102 24.33 -6.25 -6.35
C VAL A 102 24.27 -7.54 -5.54
N LEU A 103 25.34 -7.82 -4.79
CA LEU A 103 25.39 -8.96 -3.87
C LEU A 103 24.29 -8.85 -2.80
N PHE A 104 23.54 -9.93 -2.60
CA PHE A 104 22.48 -10.00 -1.58
C PHE A 104 23.07 -9.92 -0.16
N ASP A 105 22.59 -8.97 0.65
CA ASP A 105 22.94 -8.82 2.06
C ASP A 105 21.73 -9.12 2.97
N PRO A 106 21.76 -10.24 3.72
CA PRO A 106 20.70 -10.58 4.67
C PRO A 106 20.47 -9.54 5.78
N GLY A 107 21.49 -8.76 6.13
CA GLY A 107 21.43 -7.76 7.21
C GLY A 107 20.56 -6.56 6.85
N THR A 108 20.46 -6.22 5.56
CA THR A 108 19.67 -5.10 5.04
C THR A 108 18.46 -5.54 4.23
N ALA A 109 18.30 -6.84 3.99
CA ALA A 109 17.19 -7.38 3.21
C ALA A 109 15.84 -7.08 3.88
N THR A 110 14.84 -6.80 3.04
CA THR A 110 13.46 -6.64 3.49
C THR A 110 12.98 -7.94 4.10
N ARG A 111 12.49 -7.86 5.33
CA ARG A 111 11.97 -9.01 6.07
C ARG A 111 10.49 -9.20 5.77
N VAL A 112 10.10 -10.43 5.49
CA VAL A 112 8.68 -10.81 5.52
C VAL A 112 8.23 -10.76 6.98
N ALA A 113 7.07 -10.17 7.22
CA ALA A 113 6.53 -10.04 8.57
C ALA A 113 6.35 -11.41 9.24
N GLU A 114 6.46 -11.46 10.57
CA GLU A 114 6.22 -12.68 11.33
C GLU A 114 4.85 -13.29 11.00
N GLU A 115 4.79 -14.62 10.97
CA GLU A 115 3.60 -15.43 10.64
C GLU A 115 3.08 -15.27 9.20
N ARG A 116 3.79 -14.53 8.33
CA ARG A 116 3.39 -14.34 6.93
C ARG A 116 4.20 -15.22 5.99
N SER A 117 3.54 -15.81 5.00
CA SER A 117 4.24 -16.52 3.91
C SER A 117 4.81 -15.54 2.87
N PRO A 118 5.85 -15.95 2.10
CA PRO A 118 6.30 -15.21 0.93
C PRO A 118 5.16 -14.83 -0.04
N GLU A 119 4.22 -15.73 -0.29
CA GLU A 119 3.06 -15.47 -1.16
C GLU A 119 2.16 -14.36 -0.60
N GLU A 120 1.86 -14.38 0.69
CA GLU A 120 1.08 -13.34 1.36
C GLU A 120 1.81 -11.99 1.37
N HIS A 121 3.15 -11.99 1.44
CA HIS A 121 3.95 -10.78 1.33
C HIS A 121 3.80 -10.13 -0.05
N VAL A 122 3.93 -10.92 -1.12
CA VAL A 122 3.73 -10.42 -2.49
C VAL A 122 2.30 -9.96 -2.71
N ARG A 123 1.31 -10.74 -2.25
CA ARG A 123 -0.11 -10.35 -2.32
C ARG A 123 -0.36 -9.00 -1.63
N MET A 124 0.25 -8.79 -0.46
CA MET A 124 0.15 -7.51 0.23
C MET A 124 0.78 -6.38 -0.59
N HIS A 125 1.99 -6.57 -1.12
CA HIS A 125 2.62 -5.57 -1.99
C HIS A 125 1.72 -5.19 -3.18
N MET A 126 1.18 -6.18 -3.90
CA MET A 126 0.33 -5.95 -5.06
C MET A 126 -1.00 -5.30 -4.69
N GLN A 127 -1.63 -5.71 -3.60
CA GLN A 127 -2.85 -5.07 -3.11
C GLN A 127 -2.61 -3.60 -2.78
N LYS A 128 -1.45 -3.27 -2.20
CA LYS A 128 -1.09 -1.89 -1.87
C LYS A 128 -0.87 -1.03 -3.11
N LEU A 129 -0.40 -1.60 -4.21
CA LEU A 129 -0.35 -0.91 -5.50
C LEU A 129 -1.76 -0.62 -6.04
N VAL A 130 -2.67 -1.60 -5.98
CA VAL A 130 -4.07 -1.42 -6.40
C VAL A 130 -4.80 -0.38 -5.54
N ASP A 131 -4.54 -0.37 -4.23
CA ASP A 131 -5.13 0.58 -3.29
C ASP A 131 -4.53 2.00 -3.40
N GLY A 132 -3.47 2.18 -4.21
CA GLY A 132 -2.72 3.45 -4.32
C GLY A 132 -1.86 3.78 -3.09
N ASP A 133 -1.65 2.82 -2.19
CA ASP A 133 -0.79 2.94 -1.00
C ASP A 133 0.67 2.62 -1.36
N TYR A 134 1.24 3.47 -2.21
CA TYR A 134 2.59 3.28 -2.76
C TYR A 134 3.69 3.32 -1.70
N ALA A 135 3.48 4.06 -0.61
CA ALA A 135 4.44 4.12 0.49
C ALA A 135 4.58 2.74 1.17
N THR A 136 3.46 2.07 1.45
CA THR A 136 3.50 0.71 2.01
C THR A 136 4.01 -0.29 0.98
N ALA A 137 3.59 -0.19 -0.29
CA ALA A 137 4.09 -1.07 -1.34
C ALA A 137 5.62 -0.97 -1.50
N TYR A 138 6.17 0.26 -1.47
CA TYR A 138 7.60 0.52 -1.54
C TYR A 138 8.38 -0.17 -0.41
N ALA A 139 7.89 -0.07 0.83
CA ALA A 139 8.55 -0.68 1.99
C ALA A 139 8.60 -2.23 1.93
N LEU A 140 7.77 -2.85 1.10
CA LEU A 140 7.71 -4.30 0.89
C LEU A 140 8.63 -4.80 -0.23
N LEU A 141 9.24 -3.89 -1.00
CA LEU A 141 10.16 -4.24 -2.09
C LEU A 141 11.46 -4.86 -1.57
N PRO A 142 12.19 -5.62 -2.40
CA PRO A 142 13.59 -5.95 -2.15
C PRO A 142 14.43 -4.70 -1.86
N ALA A 143 15.45 -4.81 -1.00
CA ALA A 143 16.26 -3.68 -0.56
C ALA A 143 17.01 -2.99 -1.73
N ASP A 144 17.52 -3.76 -2.69
CA ASP A 144 18.17 -3.23 -3.90
C ASP A 144 17.21 -2.38 -4.73
N LYS A 145 15.93 -2.80 -4.83
CA LYS A 145 14.91 -2.04 -5.55
C LYS A 145 14.52 -0.77 -4.81
N GLN A 146 14.46 -0.79 -3.49
CA GLN A 146 14.25 0.45 -2.72
C GLN A 146 15.38 1.45 -3.01
N VAL A 147 16.64 1.02 -2.94
CA VAL A 147 17.80 1.86 -3.28
C VAL A 147 17.74 2.37 -4.72
N SER A 148 17.35 1.52 -5.68
CA SER A 148 17.25 1.88 -7.10
C SER A 148 16.20 2.96 -7.39
N TYR A 149 15.04 2.93 -6.71
CA TYR A 149 14.04 4.00 -6.82
C TYR A 149 14.41 5.25 -6.01
N GLY A 150 15.27 5.11 -5.00
CA GLY A 150 15.71 6.18 -4.12
C GLY A 150 14.76 6.44 -2.95
N ASP A 151 13.49 6.74 -3.24
CA ASP A 151 12.46 6.95 -2.22
C ASP A 151 11.04 6.57 -2.68
N GLY A 152 10.13 6.47 -1.71
CA GLY A 152 8.74 6.07 -1.94
C GLY A 152 7.93 7.06 -2.78
N GLY A 153 8.29 8.34 -2.82
CA GLY A 153 7.66 9.34 -3.67
C GLY A 153 8.04 9.19 -5.14
N VAL A 154 9.32 8.92 -5.43
CA VAL A 154 9.78 8.58 -6.79
C VAL A 154 9.13 7.29 -7.27
N PHE A 155 9.09 6.27 -6.41
CA PHE A 155 8.36 5.02 -6.68
C PHE A 155 6.88 5.27 -6.99
N ALA A 156 6.19 6.06 -6.17
CA ALA A 156 4.79 6.40 -6.38
C ALA A 156 4.54 7.14 -7.70
N ALA A 157 5.40 8.09 -8.06
CA ALA A 157 5.29 8.85 -9.30
C ALA A 157 5.48 7.95 -10.53
N GLN A 158 6.47 7.06 -10.50
CA GLN A 158 6.75 6.15 -11.61
C GLN A 158 5.66 5.08 -11.74
N VAL A 159 5.30 4.43 -10.63
CA VAL A 159 4.35 3.31 -10.66
C VAL A 159 2.91 3.77 -10.80
N GLY A 160 2.54 4.91 -10.22
CA GLY A 160 1.20 5.47 -10.32
C GLY A 160 0.80 5.86 -11.75
N GLY A 161 1.78 6.16 -12.62
CA GLY A 161 1.55 6.41 -14.04
C GLY A 161 1.05 5.20 -14.83
N TYR A 162 1.26 3.97 -14.35
CA TYR A 162 0.82 2.76 -15.05
C TYR A 162 -0.68 2.49 -14.91
N GLY A 163 -1.35 3.07 -13.91
CA GLY A 163 -2.79 2.84 -13.71
C GLY A 163 -3.13 1.38 -13.41
N ILE A 164 -2.47 0.81 -12.39
CA ILE A 164 -2.64 -0.58 -11.96
C ILE A 164 -4.10 -0.82 -11.53
N GLN A 165 -4.75 -1.83 -12.12
CA GLN A 165 -6.17 -2.11 -11.90
C GLN A 165 -6.38 -3.33 -11.01
N SER A 166 -5.59 -4.38 -11.23
CA SER A 166 -5.69 -5.65 -10.51
C SER A 166 -4.37 -6.43 -10.63
N PHE A 167 -4.32 -7.59 -9.98
CA PHE A 167 -3.21 -8.52 -10.09
C PHE A 167 -3.68 -9.96 -9.92
N THR A 168 -2.86 -10.90 -10.38
CA THR A 168 -2.98 -12.34 -10.10
C THR A 168 -1.70 -12.87 -9.48
N ILE A 169 -1.82 -13.88 -8.63
CA ILE A 169 -0.70 -14.76 -8.26
C ILE A 169 -0.78 -15.96 -9.21
N ASP A 170 0.18 -16.08 -10.12
CA ASP A 170 0.14 -17.08 -11.19
C ASP A 170 0.72 -18.41 -10.71
N ASN A 171 1.78 -18.34 -9.91
CA ASN A 171 2.46 -19.48 -9.32
C ASN A 171 3.10 -19.09 -7.99
N ALA A 172 3.13 -20.03 -7.05
CA ALA A 172 3.86 -19.89 -5.80
C ALA A 172 4.49 -21.24 -5.46
N VAL A 173 5.81 -21.30 -5.47
CA VAL A 173 6.58 -22.48 -5.08
C VAL A 173 7.43 -22.13 -3.87
N GLN A 174 7.42 -22.99 -2.86
CA GLN A 174 8.14 -22.77 -1.63
C GLN A 174 8.70 -24.10 -1.13
N ASP A 175 9.99 -24.10 -0.80
CA ASP A 175 10.66 -25.16 -0.05
C ASP A 175 11.12 -24.64 1.33
N ASP A 176 11.98 -25.39 2.01
CA ASP A 176 12.44 -25.05 3.35
C ASP A 176 13.44 -23.88 3.40
N THR A 177 13.97 -23.46 2.25
CA THR A 177 15.09 -22.51 2.13
C THR A 177 14.85 -21.39 1.12
N ILE A 178 14.04 -21.63 0.10
CA ILE A 178 13.78 -20.73 -1.02
C ILE A 178 12.27 -20.70 -1.29
N ALA A 179 11.77 -19.54 -1.69
CA ALA A 179 10.45 -19.42 -2.29
C ALA A 179 10.51 -18.56 -3.54
N GLU A 180 9.66 -18.88 -4.51
CA GLU A 180 9.45 -18.10 -5.72
C GLU A 180 7.96 -17.86 -5.91
N VAL A 181 7.60 -16.60 -6.19
CA VAL A 181 6.21 -16.20 -6.42
C VAL A 181 6.14 -15.41 -7.72
N THR A 182 5.36 -15.91 -8.67
CA THR A 182 5.10 -15.27 -9.95
C THR A 182 3.75 -14.56 -9.90
N THR A 183 3.72 -13.32 -10.38
CA THR A 183 2.52 -12.49 -10.36
C THR A 183 2.38 -11.73 -11.65
N THR A 184 1.14 -11.58 -12.13
CA THR A 184 0.81 -10.70 -13.24
C THR A 184 0.08 -9.47 -12.71
N MET A 185 0.58 -8.30 -13.08
CA MET A 185 0.01 -7.00 -12.74
C MET A 185 -0.71 -6.43 -13.96
N VAL A 186 -2.01 -6.19 -13.82
CA VAL A 186 -2.88 -5.73 -14.91
C VAL A 186 -2.92 -4.21 -14.91
N THR A 187 -2.61 -3.61 -16.07
CA THR A 187 -2.59 -2.16 -16.25
C THR A 187 -3.37 -1.76 -17.49
N SER A 188 -3.63 -0.47 -17.69
CA SER A 188 -4.30 0.00 -18.91
C SER A 188 -3.45 -0.15 -20.18
N ASN A 189 -2.14 -0.31 -20.03
CA ASN A 189 -1.17 -0.29 -21.13
C ASN A 189 -0.56 -1.68 -21.42
N GLY A 190 -1.08 -2.73 -20.77
CA GLY A 190 -0.58 -4.09 -20.88
C GLY A 190 -0.26 -4.72 -19.52
N ASP A 191 -0.07 -6.03 -19.54
CA ASP A 191 0.16 -6.82 -18.34
C ASP A 191 1.66 -7.04 -18.11
N PHE A 192 2.10 -6.87 -16.85
CA PHE A 192 3.50 -7.07 -16.47
C PHE A 192 3.62 -8.29 -15.56
N GLN A 193 4.44 -9.25 -15.96
CA GLN A 193 4.76 -10.37 -15.10
C GLN A 193 6.02 -10.08 -14.26
N TYR A 194 5.94 -10.39 -12.97
CA TYR A 194 7.05 -10.30 -12.03
C TYR A 194 7.31 -11.65 -11.39
N VAL A 195 8.59 -11.98 -11.21
CA VAL A 195 9.06 -13.11 -10.42
C VAL A 195 9.74 -12.56 -9.17
N TRP A 196 9.24 -13.00 -8.01
CA TRP A 196 9.78 -12.64 -6.71
C TRP A 196 10.53 -13.84 -6.14
N THR A 197 11.75 -13.63 -5.66
CA THR A 197 12.52 -14.68 -4.98
C THR A 197 12.75 -14.32 -3.53
N PHE A 198 12.70 -15.34 -2.68
CA PHE A 198 12.89 -15.24 -1.25
C PHE A 198 13.89 -16.29 -0.79
N VAL A 199 14.60 -15.96 0.28
CA VAL A 199 15.51 -16.89 0.97
C VAL A 199 15.17 -16.92 2.45
N LYS A 200 15.34 -18.08 3.08
CA LYS A 200 15.07 -18.25 4.50
C LYS A 200 16.34 -18.00 5.33
N ASP A 201 16.23 -17.16 6.35
CA ASP A 201 17.25 -16.88 7.36
C ASP A 201 16.70 -17.24 8.74
N GLY A 202 17.06 -18.44 9.22
CA GLY A 202 16.43 -19.05 10.39
C GLY A 202 14.94 -19.30 10.16
N ASP A 203 14.10 -18.68 11.00
CA ASP A 203 12.63 -18.75 10.89
C ASP A 203 12.02 -17.60 10.07
N THR A 204 12.84 -16.67 9.57
CA THR A 204 12.37 -15.48 8.84
C THR A 204 12.62 -15.61 7.34
N TRP A 205 11.63 -15.23 6.54
CA TRP A 205 11.82 -15.07 5.09
C TRP A 205 12.34 -13.68 4.75
N LEU A 206 13.32 -13.61 3.85
CA LEU A 206 13.92 -12.39 3.34
C LEU A 206 13.59 -12.23 1.86
N VAL A 207 13.18 -11.04 1.45
CA VAL A 207 12.95 -10.73 0.03
C VAL A 207 14.31 -10.57 -0.66
N LYS A 208 14.64 -11.49 -1.56
CA LYS A 208 15.93 -11.50 -2.27
C LYS A 208 15.90 -10.65 -3.53
N SER A 209 14.90 -10.85 -4.38
CA SER A 209 14.79 -10.09 -5.63
C SER A 209 13.37 -9.99 -6.15
N ARG A 210 13.16 -9.04 -7.05
CA ARG A 210 11.98 -8.91 -7.90
C ARG A 210 12.43 -8.57 -9.32
N THR A 211 12.18 -9.45 -10.25
CA THR A 211 12.57 -9.31 -11.66
C THR A 211 11.35 -9.35 -12.57
N ILE A 212 11.40 -8.66 -13.70
CA ILE A 212 10.35 -8.75 -14.72
C ILE A 212 10.51 -10.11 -15.42
N GLY A 213 9.48 -10.95 -15.37
CA GLY A 213 9.47 -12.29 -15.98
C GLY A 213 9.26 -12.26 -17.50
N GLY A 214 8.80 -11.13 -18.03
CA GLY A 214 8.49 -10.89 -19.44
C GLY A 214 7.29 -9.96 -19.56
N MET A 215 7.07 -9.41 -20.77
CA MET A 215 5.76 -8.87 -21.14
C MET A 215 4.95 -10.01 -21.77
N THR A 216 3.78 -10.28 -21.21
CA THR A 216 2.79 -11.15 -21.85
C THR A 216 1.92 -10.26 -22.75
N GLU A 217 2.06 -10.42 -24.07
CA GLU A 217 1.18 -9.81 -25.09
C GLU A 217 -0.21 -10.46 -25.12
#